data_AF-A0A6L7EW90-F1
#
_entry.id   AF-A0A6L7EW90-F1
#
_cell.length_a   1.000
_cell.length_b   1.000
_cell.length_c   1.000
_cell.angle_alpha   90.00
_cell.angle_beta   90.00
_cell.angle_gamma   90.00
#
_symmetry.space_group_name_H-M   'P 1'
#
loop_
_entity.id
_entity.type
_entity.pdbx_description
1 polymer ?
#
loop_
_entity_poly.entity_id
_entity_poly.type
_entity_poly.pdbx_seq_one_letter_code
_entity_poly.pdbx_strand_id
1 'polypeptide(L)'
;MNSPGFRYDLDESRRLLVAHGDLDEPATVELRELIASTTEQLSTPLTIDLSQVDFLPSSAVGVLATSQAGARRNGTDITFVAEDGTVAQRVLRVCGLDYAESVSDGS
;
A
#
# COMPACT_ATOMS: atom_id res chain seq x y z
N MET A 1 22.52 4.65 12.14
CA MET A 1 22.11 5.00 10.76
C MET A 1 20.65 5.36 10.85
N ASN A 2 20.26 6.61 10.58
CA ASN A 2 18.85 6.96 10.46
C ASN A 2 18.38 6.43 9.10
N SER A 3 17.64 5.32 9.08
CA SER A 3 16.81 5.05 7.92
C SER A 3 15.90 6.25 7.70
N PRO A 4 15.71 6.70 6.44
CA PRO A 4 14.67 7.68 6.16
C PRO A 4 13.34 7.08 6.61
N GLY A 5 12.68 7.72 7.58
CA GLY A 5 11.38 7.27 8.08
C GLY A 5 10.34 7.23 6.95
N PHE A 6 9.23 6.55 7.23
CA PHE A 6 8.08 6.49 6.34
C PHE A 6 7.64 7.87 5.85
N ARG A 7 7.42 7.98 4.54
CA ARG A 7 6.86 9.16 3.87
C ARG A 7 5.88 8.68 2.82
N TYR A 8 4.96 9.56 2.44
CA TYR A 8 4.01 9.27 1.38
C TYR A 8 3.67 10.49 0.53
N ASP A 9 3.30 10.23 -0.71
CA ASP A 9 2.68 11.20 -1.61
C ASP A 9 1.25 10.69 -1.95
N LEU A 10 0.26 11.59 -1.90
CA LEU A 10 -1.13 11.27 -2.21
C LEU A 10 -1.62 12.11 -3.39
N ASP A 11 -2.02 11.43 -4.46
CA ASP A 11 -2.77 12.01 -5.57
C ASP A 11 -4.25 11.66 -5.40
N GLU A 12 -5.02 12.60 -4.85
CA GLU A 12 -6.46 12.43 -4.63
C GLU A 12 -7.25 12.29 -5.93
N SER A 13 -6.76 12.89 -7.03
CA SER A 13 -7.43 12.85 -8.33
C SER A 13 -7.34 11.47 -8.95
N ARG A 14 -6.17 10.83 -8.84
CA ARG A 14 -5.92 9.48 -9.35
C ARG A 14 -6.18 8.38 -8.31
N ARG A 15 -6.53 8.76 -7.08
CA ARG A 15 -6.64 7.85 -5.92
C ARG A 15 -5.40 6.95 -5.84
N LEU A 16 -4.23 7.60 -5.82
CA LEU A 16 -2.92 6.95 -5.79
C LEU A 16 -2.15 7.41 -4.55
N LEU A 17 -1.80 6.46 -3.69
CA LEU A 17 -0.93 6.64 -2.55
C LEU A 17 0.44 6.03 -2.88
N VAL A 18 1.51 6.82 -2.91
CA VAL A 18 2.88 6.33 -3.09
C VAL A 18 3.56 6.32 -1.73
N ALA A 19 4.01 5.14 -1.29
CA ALA A 19 4.71 4.95 -0.03
C ALA A 19 6.22 4.86 -0.23
N HIS A 20 6.98 5.52 0.65
CA HIS A 20 8.44 5.60 0.57
C HIS A 20 9.10 5.21 1.90
N GLY A 21 10.27 4.56 1.81
CA GLY A 21 11.11 4.25 2.97
C GLY A 21 10.64 3.03 3.75
N ASP A 22 10.82 3.07 5.08
CA ASP A 22 10.59 1.91 5.93
C ASP A 22 9.18 1.91 6.57
N LEU A 23 8.41 0.84 6.36
CA LEU A 23 7.12 0.61 7.02
C LEU A 23 7.29 -0.14 8.35
N ASP A 24 8.03 0.46 9.28
CA ASP A 24 8.17 -0.05 10.65
C ASP A 24 6.85 -0.02 11.46
N GLU A 25 6.88 -0.37 12.75
CA GLU A 25 5.67 -0.42 13.58
C GLU A 25 4.90 0.92 13.65
N PRO A 26 5.54 2.07 13.97
CA PRO A 26 4.89 3.38 13.89
C PRO A 26 4.32 3.69 12.50
N ALA A 27 5.10 3.47 11.45
CA ALA A 27 4.67 3.71 10.07
C ALA A 27 3.51 2.81 9.64
N THR A 28 3.45 1.58 10.18
CA THR A 28 2.35 0.65 9.94
C THR A 28 1.03 1.18 10.50
N VAL A 29 1.05 1.81 11.67
CA VAL A 29 -0.13 2.44 12.27
C VAL A 29 -0.57 3.63 11.42
N GLU A 30 0.37 4.49 11.03
CA GLU A 30 0.12 5.64 10.17
C GLU A 30 -0.46 5.23 8.82
N LEU A 31 0.12 4.23 8.16
CA LEU A 31 -0.37 3.69 6.89
C LEU A 31 -1.81 3.19 7.01
N ARG A 32 -2.15 2.51 8.11
CA ARG A 32 -3.52 2.02 8.34
C ARG A 32 -4.53 3.17 8.44
N GLU A 33 -4.19 4.22 9.18
CA GLU A 33 -5.04 5.40 9.33
C GLU A 33 -5.17 6.17 8.02
N LEU A 34 -4.08 6.28 7.27
CA LEU A 34 -4.06 6.91 5.95
C LEU A 34 -4.96 6.16 4.97
N ILE A 35 -4.82 4.83 4.85
CA ILE A 35 -5.69 4.03 4.00
C ILE A 35 -7.16 4.24 4.39
N ALA A 36 -7.50 4.15 5.68
CA ALA A 36 -8.87 4.31 6.14
C ALA A 36 -9.44 5.71 5.85
N SER A 37 -8.64 6.76 5.98
CA SER A 37 -9.08 8.14 5.71
C SER A 37 -9.24 8.41 4.21
N THR A 38 -8.25 8.03 3.39
CA THR A 38 -8.29 8.22 1.93
C THR A 38 -9.41 7.43 1.26
N THR A 39 -9.75 6.25 1.79
CA THR A 39 -10.77 5.37 1.22
C THR A 39 -12.17 5.59 1.80
N GLU A 40 -12.39 6.61 2.64
CA GLU A 40 -13.67 6.81 3.34
C GLU A 40 -14.12 5.52 4.06
N GLN A 41 -13.22 4.99 4.89
CA GLN A 41 -13.37 3.71 5.61
C GLN A 41 -13.52 2.51 4.68
N LEU A 42 -12.62 2.39 3.69
CA LEU A 42 -12.57 1.29 2.71
C LEU A 42 -13.81 1.24 1.81
N SER A 43 -14.51 2.36 1.60
CA SER A 43 -15.71 2.45 0.76
C SER A 43 -15.42 3.00 -0.63
N THR A 44 -14.22 3.56 -0.85
CA THR A 44 -13.75 4.03 -2.16
C THR A 44 -12.46 3.33 -2.57
N PRO A 45 -12.18 3.20 -3.89
CA PRO A 45 -11.00 2.50 -4.37
C PRO A 45 -9.73 3.31 -4.12
N LEU A 46 -8.60 2.61 -3.96
CA LEU A 46 -7.28 3.20 -3.79
C LEU A 46 -6.21 2.32 -4.43
N THR A 47 -5.31 2.95 -5.18
CA THR A 47 -4.05 2.32 -5.61
C THR A 47 -2.96 2.71 -4.63
N ILE A 48 -2.20 1.72 -4.14
CA ILE A 48 -1.07 1.94 -3.24
C ILE A 48 0.19 1.45 -3.93
N ASP A 49 1.06 2.38 -4.30
CA ASP A 49 2.37 2.09 -4.86
C ASP A 49 3.41 1.94 -3.74
N LEU A 50 3.95 0.73 -3.64
CA LEU A 50 4.92 0.30 -2.65
C LEU A 50 6.33 0.17 -3.26
N SER A 51 6.53 0.59 -4.51
CA SER A 51 7.77 0.38 -5.25
C SER A 51 8.96 1.14 -4.66
N GLN A 52 8.70 2.16 -3.85
CA GLN A 52 9.71 2.97 -3.15
C GLN A 52 9.84 2.60 -1.65
N VAL A 53 9.24 1.49 -1.23
CA VAL A 53 9.36 0.95 0.14
C VAL A 53 10.61 0.07 0.23
N ASP A 54 11.47 0.39 1.19
CA ASP A 54 12.73 -0.29 1.44
C ASP A 54 12.59 -1.43 2.48
N PHE A 55 11.59 -1.33 3.36
CA PHE A 55 11.31 -2.32 4.40
C PHE A 55 9.81 -2.54 4.59
N LEU A 56 9.37 -3.79 4.44
CA LEU A 56 7.96 -4.21 4.57
C LEU A 56 7.84 -5.42 5.52
N PRO A 57 7.64 -5.20 6.84
CA PRO A 57 7.47 -6.27 7.81
C PRO A 57 6.08 -6.92 7.72
N SER A 58 5.92 -8.06 8.39
CA SER A 58 4.65 -8.81 8.41
C SER A 58 3.47 -8.02 8.98
N SER A 59 3.73 -7.09 9.91
CA SER A 59 2.71 -6.17 10.44
C SER A 59 2.12 -5.29 9.34
N ALA A 60 2.98 -4.69 8.51
CA ALA A 60 2.57 -3.88 7.37
C ALA A 60 1.82 -4.71 6.32
N VAL A 61 2.31 -5.92 6.01
CA VAL A 61 1.59 -6.85 5.11
C VAL A 61 0.20 -7.18 5.65
N GLY A 62 0.06 -7.39 6.96
CA GLY A 62 -1.23 -7.62 7.61
C GLY A 62 -2.21 -6.46 7.43
N VAL A 63 -1.72 -5.22 7.55
CA VAL A 63 -2.53 -4.01 7.28
C VAL A 63 -2.97 -3.98 5.82
N LEU A 64 -2.05 -4.19 4.86
CA LEU A 64 -2.38 -4.23 3.44
C LEU A 64 -3.45 -5.29 3.13
N ALA A 65 -3.23 -6.53 3.56
CA ALA A 65 -4.16 -7.64 3.33
C ALA A 65 -5.54 -7.38 3.93
N THR A 66 -5.61 -6.86 5.16
CA THR A 66 -6.88 -6.60 5.84
C THR A 66 -7.63 -5.42 5.21
N SER A 67 -6.92 -4.38 4.76
CA SER A 67 -7.50 -3.26 4.03
C SER A 67 -8.08 -3.69 2.67
N GLN A 68 -7.34 -4.48 1.88
CA GLN A 68 -7.85 -5.00 0.60
C GLN A 68 -9.07 -5.90 0.81
N ALA A 69 -9.01 -6.81 1.79
CA ALA A 69 -10.16 -7.66 2.12
C ALA A 69 -11.38 -6.85 2.58
N GLY A 70 -11.18 -5.78 3.35
CA GLY A 70 -12.24 -4.88 3.79
C GLY A 70 -12.85 -4.09 2.62
N ALA A 71 -12.01 -3.53 1.75
CA ALA A 71 -12.42 -2.85 0.53
C ALA A 71 -13.29 -3.74 -0.37
N ARG A 72 -12.83 -4.98 -0.63
CA ARG A 72 -13.58 -5.99 -1.40
C ARG A 72 -14.94 -6.32 -0.78
N ARG A 73 -15.02 -6.39 0.55
CA ARG A 73 -16.30 -6.58 1.27
C ARG A 73 -17.26 -5.40 1.12
N ASN A 74 -16.73 -4.19 0.95
CA ASN A 74 -17.51 -2.97 0.74
C ASN A 74 -17.86 -2.73 -0.75
N GLY A 75 -17.50 -3.65 -1.65
CA GLY A 75 -17.78 -3.53 -3.08
C GLY A 75 -16.81 -2.64 -3.86
N THR A 76 -15.66 -2.32 -3.28
CA THR A 76 -14.55 -1.61 -3.93
C THR A 76 -13.28 -2.47 -3.90
N ASP A 77 -12.12 -1.96 -4.31
CA ASP A 77 -10.85 -2.68 -4.19
C ASP A 77 -9.69 -1.75 -3.83
N ILE A 78 -8.66 -2.34 -3.22
CA ILE A 78 -7.36 -1.70 -3.05
C ILE A 78 -6.34 -2.45 -3.88
N THR A 79 -5.74 -1.74 -4.82
CA THR A 79 -4.73 -2.31 -5.72
C THR A 79 -3.34 -2.00 -5.19
N PHE A 80 -2.49 -3.02 -5.05
CA PHE A 80 -1.09 -2.82 -4.72
C PHE A 80 -0.26 -2.76 -5.99
N VAL A 81 0.66 -1.81 -6.06
CA VAL A 81 1.68 -1.73 -7.10
C VAL A 81 3.03 -1.98 -6.46
N ALA A 82 3.81 -2.85 -7.07
CA ALA A 82 5.19 -3.11 -6.68
C ALA A 82 6.00 -3.45 -7.93
N GLU A 83 6.89 -2.53 -8.31
CA GLU A 83 7.78 -2.71 -9.45
C GLU A 83 8.70 -3.93 -9.27
N ASP A 84 9.10 -4.48 -10.41
CA ASP A 84 9.88 -5.70 -10.47
C ASP A 84 11.27 -5.50 -9.84
N GLY A 85 11.65 -6.40 -8.93
CA GLY A 85 12.92 -6.33 -8.20
C GLY A 85 12.87 -5.55 -6.88
N THR A 86 11.73 -4.96 -6.51
CA THR A 86 11.56 -4.26 -5.23
C THR A 86 11.38 -5.21 -4.04
N VAL A 87 11.64 -4.71 -2.83
CA VAL A 87 11.36 -5.46 -1.57
C VAL A 87 9.86 -5.76 -1.46
N ALA A 88 9.02 -4.78 -1.77
CA ALA A 88 7.57 -4.93 -1.77
C ALA A 88 7.12 -6.07 -2.70
N GLN A 89 7.62 -6.12 -3.93
CA GLN A 89 7.27 -7.17 -4.90
C GLN A 89 7.59 -8.56 -4.36
N ARG A 90 8.78 -8.74 -3.79
CA ARG A 90 9.19 -10.03 -3.20
C ARG A 90 8.29 -10.43 -2.04
N VAL A 91 7.96 -9.49 -1.16
CA VAL A 91 7.14 -9.75 0.04
C VAL A 91 5.70 -10.07 -0.36
N LEU A 92 5.08 -9.25 -1.21
CA LEU A 92 3.71 -9.49 -1.69
C LEU A 92 3.58 -10.85 -2.40
N ARG A 93 4.56 -11.19 -3.24
CA ARG A 93 4.64 -12.50 -3.89
C ARG A 93 4.74 -13.66 -2.89
N VAL A 94 5.61 -13.55 -1.88
CA VAL A 94 5.77 -14.58 -0.84
C VAL A 94 4.49 -14.74 -0.02
N CYS A 95 3.80 -13.64 0.26
CA CYS A 95 2.57 -13.64 1.03
C CYS A 95 1.31 -13.96 0.20
N GLY A 96 1.44 -14.06 -1.13
CA GLY A 96 0.32 -14.35 -2.04
C GLY A 96 -0.71 -13.22 -2.15
N LEU A 97 -0.29 -11.96 -1.96
CA LEU A 97 -1.15 -10.80 -2.22
C LEU A 97 -1.10 -10.44 -3.70
N ASP A 98 -2.25 -10.10 -4.28
CA ASP A 98 -2.34 -9.61 -5.66
C ASP A 98 -1.65 -8.24 -5.77
N TYR A 99 -0.79 -8.08 -6.78
CA TYR A 99 -0.13 -6.81 -7.09
C TYR A 99 0.08 -6.64 -8.59
N ALA A 100 0.19 -5.39 -9.03
CA ALA A 100 0.59 -5.02 -10.38
C ALA A 100 2.05 -4.51 -10.39
N GLU A 101 2.74 -4.68 -11.51
CA GLU A 101 4.14 -4.24 -11.65
C GLU A 101 4.27 -2.74 -11.99
N SER A 102 3.15 -2.07 -12.33
CA SER A 102 3.13 -0.64 -12.63
C SER A 102 1.74 -0.06 -12.38
N VAL A 103 1.69 1.22 -11.98
CA VAL A 103 0.43 1.96 -11.89
C VAL A 103 -0.21 2.02 -13.28
N SER A 104 -1.33 1.35 -13.42
CA SER A 104 -2.11 1.35 -14.66
C SER A 104 -3.02 2.57 -14.63
N ASP A 105 -2.73 3.58 -15.45
CA ASP A 105 -3.67 4.69 -15.67
C ASP A 105 -4.84 4.12 -16.48
N GLY A 106 -5.90 3.71 -15.79
CA GLY A 106 -7.11 3.21 -16.42
C GLY A 106 -7.65 4.27 -17.37
N SER A 107 -7.55 3.99 -18.67
CA SER A 107 -8.03 4.83 -19.78
C SER A 107 -9.53 5.01 -19.80
#